data_AF-A0A8S4ESN5-F1
#
_entry.id   AF-A0A8S4ESN5-F1
#
_cell.length_a   1.000
_cell.length_b   1.000
_cell.length_c   1.000
_cell.angle_alpha   90.00
_cell.angle_beta   90.00
_cell.angle_gamma   90.00
#
_symmetry.space_group_name_H-M   'P 1'
#
loop_
_entity.id
_entity.type
_entity.pdbx_description
1 polymer ?
#
loop_
_entity_poly.entity_id
_entity_poly.type
_entity_poly.pdbx_seq_one_letter_code
_entity_poly.pdbx_strand_id
1 'polypeptide(L)' 'MAGKTILLFTFLLSALLLVHSAHSCNCSRELKPVCAQGRTFSNPCLLQCENEQRMSRGLAPFTVTCRDECEQCQ' A
#
# COMPACT_ATOMS: atom_id res chain seq x y z
N MET A 1 29.00 -28.54 17.22
CA MET A 1 27.73 -28.50 16.46
C MET A 1 26.88 -27.27 16.77
N ALA A 2 27.06 -26.58 17.91
CA ALA A 2 26.27 -25.39 18.27
C ALA A 2 26.55 -24.11 17.45
N GLY A 3 27.80 -23.86 17.04
CA GLY A 3 28.17 -22.58 16.39
C GLY A 3 27.63 -22.37 14.97
N LYS A 4 27.43 -23.45 14.21
CA LYS A 4 26.95 -23.38 12.82
C LYS A 4 25.44 -23.11 12.76
N THR A 5 24.69 -23.63 13.73
CA THR A 5 23.24 -23.39 13.88
C THR A 5 22.94 -21.96 14.29
N ILE A 6 23.72 -21.37 15.19
CA ILE A 6 23.58 -19.97 15.63
C ILE A 6 23.83 -19.01 14.45
N LEU A 7 24.88 -19.25 13.66
CA LEU A 7 25.20 -18.45 12.46
C LEU A 7 24.11 -18.51 11.38
N LEU A 8 23.48 -19.67 11.20
CA LEU A 8 22.38 -19.82 10.23
C LEU A 8 21.13 -19.07 10.71
N PHE A 9 20.79 -19.16 12.00
CA PHE A 9 19.63 -18.47 12.56
C PHE A 9 19.75 -16.95 12.46
N THR A 10 20.93 -16.37 12.72
CA THR A 10 21.14 -14.93 12.59
C THR A 10 21.07 -14.46 11.13
N PHE A 11 21.57 -15.27 10.19
CA PHE A 11 21.50 -14.97 8.75
C PHE A 11 20.07 -15.04 8.20
N LEU A 12 19.25 -15.96 8.71
CA LEU A 12 17.83 -16.06 8.36
C LEU A 12 17.01 -14.88 8.92
N LEU A 13 17.27 -14.48 10.16
CA LEU A 13 16.64 -13.32 10.79
C LEU A 13 17.03 -12.01 10.08
N SER A 14 18.30 -11.83 9.71
CA SER A 14 18.74 -10.64 8.98
C SER A 14 18.13 -10.58 7.58
N ALA A 15 18.07 -11.70 6.86
CA ALA A 15 17.39 -11.77 5.57
C ALA A 15 15.90 -11.42 5.68
N LEU A 16 15.22 -11.80 6.76
CA LEU A 16 13.81 -11.47 7.01
C LEU A 16 13.60 -9.97 7.25
N LEU A 17 14.52 -9.30 7.96
CA LEU A 17 14.45 -7.86 8.25
C LEU A 17 14.77 -6.98 7.04
N LEU A 18 15.47 -7.50 6.03
CA LEU A 18 15.81 -6.77 4.80
C LEU A 18 14.64 -6.65 3.81
N VAL A 19 13.55 -7.38 4.02
CA VAL A 19 12.36 -7.36 3.14
C VAL A 19 11.28 -6.42 3.69
N HIS A 20 11.66 -5.18 4.03
CA HIS A 20 10.69 -4.12 4.28
C HIS A 20 10.59 -3.21 3.04
N SER A 21 9.81 -3.64 2.05
CA SER A 21 9.49 -2.80 0.89
C SER A 21 8.53 -1.70 1.33
N ALA A 22 9.09 -0.56 1.76
CA ALA A 22 8.33 0.66 1.96
C ALA A 22 8.02 1.25 0.58
N HIS A 23 6.87 0.89 0.01
CA HIS A 23 6.38 1.52 -1.20
C HIS A 23 6.04 2.99 -0.89
N SER A 24 6.87 3.92 -1.38
CA SER A 24 6.71 5.35 -1.14
C SER A 24 5.78 5.99 -2.18
N CYS A 25 4.60 6.43 -1.75
CA CYS A 25 3.67 7.21 -2.58
C CYS A 25 4.10 8.68 -2.63
N ASN A 26 4.58 9.16 -3.78
CA ASN A 26 4.93 10.57 -3.92
C ASN A 26 3.73 11.39 -4.42
N CYS A 27 2.83 11.75 -3.50
CA CYS A 27 1.63 12.52 -3.79
C CYS A 27 1.67 13.92 -3.15
N SER A 28 1.12 14.90 -3.85
CA SER A 28 0.84 16.23 -3.30
C SER A 28 -0.15 16.13 -2.14
N ARG A 29 -0.13 17.12 -1.23
CA ARG A 29 -1.09 17.23 -0.11
C ARG A 29 -2.40 17.93 -0.51
N GLU A 30 -2.72 17.94 -1.79
CA GLU A 30 -3.96 18.51 -2.29
C GLU A 30 -5.14 17.68 -1.77
N LEU A 31 -6.19 18.37 -1.32
CA LEU A 31 -7.44 17.75 -0.89
C LEU A 31 -8.45 17.81 -2.04
N LYS A 32 -8.55 16.69 -2.77
CA LYS A 32 -9.47 16.49 -3.90
C LYS A 32 -10.12 15.12 -3.72
N PRO A 33 -11.03 14.96 -2.75
CA PRO A 33 -11.50 13.65 -2.35
C PRO A 33 -12.09 12.86 -3.51
N VAL A 34 -11.90 11.54 -3.48
CA VAL A 34 -12.49 10.61 -4.43
C VAL A 34 -12.97 9.37 -3.69
N CYS A 35 -14.20 8.96 -3.96
CA CYS A 35 -14.75 7.73 -3.43
C CYS A 35 -14.50 6.61 -4.45
N ALA A 36 -13.95 5.49 -3.97
CA ALA A 36 -13.78 4.28 -4.76
C ALA A 36 -14.21 3.07 -3.93
N GLN A 37 -15.21 2.33 -4.43
CA GLN A 37 -15.77 1.13 -3.77
C GLN A 37 -16.13 1.35 -2.29
N GLY A 38 -16.74 2.50 -1.97
CA GLY A 38 -17.19 2.83 -0.61
C GLY A 38 -16.10 3.36 0.33
N ARG A 39 -14.88 3.61 -0.17
CA ARG A 39 -13.78 4.22 0.59
C ARG A 39 -13.38 5.57 -0.01
N THR A 40 -13.31 6.61 0.83
CA THR A 40 -12.82 7.94 0.44
C THR A 40 -11.30 7.96 0.46
N PHE A 41 -10.69 8.47 -0.60
CA PHE A 41 -9.28 8.78 -0.71
C PHE A 41 -9.12 10.29 -0.78
N SER A 42 -8.18 10.87 -0.02
CA SER A 42 -8.02 12.33 0.10
C SER A 42 -7.67 13.00 -1.23
N ASN A 43 -7.07 12.25 -2.17
CA ASN A 43 -6.91 12.68 -3.55
C ASN A 43 -6.76 11.49 -4.52
N PRO A 44 -6.88 11.74 -5.84
CA PRO A 44 -6.76 10.69 -6.86
C PRO A 44 -5.36 10.04 -6.90
N CYS A 45 -4.32 10.77 -6.53
CA CYS A 45 -2.96 10.23 -6.48
C CYS A 45 -2.84 9.15 -5.40
N LEU A 46 -3.41 9.37 -4.21
CA LEU A 46 -3.41 8.39 -3.12
C LEU A 46 -4.24 7.15 -3.47
N LEU A 47 -5.37 7.32 -4.18
CA LEU A 47 -6.13 6.20 -4.75
C LEU A 47 -5.27 5.39 -5.72
N GLN A 48 -4.56 6.06 -6.63
CA GLN A 48 -3.68 5.39 -7.58
C GLN A 48 -2.57 4.62 -6.86
N CYS A 49 -1.93 5.21 -5.85
CA CYS A 49 -0.86 4.54 -5.13
C CYS A 49 -1.35 3.27 -4.39
N GLU A 50 -2.54 3.34 -3.77
CA GLU A 50 -3.17 2.16 -3.18
C GLU A 50 -3.46 1.10 -4.25
N ASN A 51 -3.89 1.51 -5.45
CA ASN A 51 -4.11 0.58 -6.57
C ASN A 51 -2.83 -0.07 -7.06
N GLU A 52 -1.72 0.66 -7.15
CA GLU A 52 -0.40 0.11 -7.47
C GLU A 52 0.03 -0.93 -6.43
N GLN A 53 -0.16 -0.63 -5.14
CA GLN A 53 0.11 -1.58 -4.06
C GLN A 53 -0.78 -2.83 -4.17
N ARG A 54 -2.08 -2.67 -4.45
CA ARG A 54 -3.01 -3.79 -4.66
C ARG A 54 -2.59 -4.66 -5.83
N MET A 55 -2.23 -4.06 -6.96
CA MET A 55 -1.77 -4.79 -8.15
C MET A 55 -0.48 -5.56 -7.87
N SER A 56 0.46 -5.00 -7.10
CA SER A 56 1.67 -5.73 -6.68
C SER A 56 1.38 -6.98 -5.84
N ARG A 57 0.20 -7.02 -5.20
CA ARG A 57 -0.30 -8.15 -4.40
C ARG A 57 -1.27 -9.04 -5.17
N GLY A 58 -1.44 -8.83 -6.48
CA GLY A 58 -2.38 -9.58 -7.33
C GLY A 58 -3.86 -9.28 -7.05
N LEU A 59 -4.17 -8.15 -6.41
CA LEU A 59 -5.53 -7.72 -6.12
C LEU A 59 -6.03 -6.75 -7.21
N ALA A 60 -7.32 -6.83 -7.53
CA ALA A 60 -7.97 -5.90 -8.45
C ALA A 60 -7.92 -4.45 -7.92
N PRO A 61 -7.72 -3.45 -8.80
CA PRO A 61 -7.74 -2.05 -8.39
C PRO A 61 -9.13 -1.60 -7.95
N PHE A 62 -9.17 -0.61 -7.06
CA PHE A 62 -10.38 0.13 -6.74
C PHE A 62 -10.84 0.94 -7.95
N THR A 63 -12.14 0.86 -8.22
CA THR A 63 -12.83 1.62 -9.26
C THR A 63 -13.44 2.86 -8.64
N VAL A 64 -13.18 4.03 -9.24
CA VAL A 64 -13.80 5.28 -8.81
C VAL A 64 -15.31 5.17 -8.94
N THR A 65 -16.01 5.45 -7.84
CA THR A 65 -17.46 5.56 -7.79
C THR A 65 -17.90 6.99 -8.13
N CYS A 66 -17.21 7.98 -7.58
CA CYS A 66 -17.55 9.40 -7.70
C CYS A 66 -16.34 10.27 -7.29
N ARG A 67 -16.32 11.54 -7.73
CA ARG A 67 -15.21 12.49 -7.53
C ARG A 67 -15.40 13.42 -6.34
N ASP A 68 -15.97 12.88 -5.26
CA ASP A 68 -16.16 13.52 -3.96
C ASP A 68 -15.97 12.46 -2.86
N GLU A 69 -16.17 12.80 -1.58
CA GLU A 69 -16.18 11.80 -0.51
C GLU A 69 -17.42 10.90 -0.63
N CYS A 70 -17.31 9.66 -0.15
CA CYS A 70 -18.38 8.68 -0.32
C CYS A 70 -19.72 9.10 0.29
N GLU A 71 -19.72 9.95 1.32
CA GLU A 71 -20.95 10.45 1.94
C GLU A 71 -21.70 11.48 1.06
N GLN A 72 -21.03 12.10 0.09
CA GLN A 72 -21.65 13.07 -0.83
C GLN A 72 -22.10 12.44 -2.15
N CYS A 73 -21.85 11.15 -2.34
CA CYS A 73 -22.27 10.44 -3.55
C CYS A 73 -23.71 9.96 -3.39
N GLN A 74 -24.64 10.70 -3.99
CA GLN A 74 -26.05 10.34 -4.07
C GLN A 74 -26.31 9.28 -5.14
#